data_AF-A0A022G2U0-F1
#
_entry.id   AF-A0A022G2U0-F1
#
_cell.length_a   1.000
_cell.length_b   1.000
_cell.length_c   1.000
_cell.angle_alpha   90.00
_cell.angle_beta   90.00
_cell.angle_gamma   90.00
#
_symmetry.space_group_name_H-M   'P 1'
#
loop_
_entity.id
_entity.type
_entity.pdbx_description
1 polymer ?
#
loop_
_entity_poly.entity_id
_entity_poly.type
_entity_poly.pdbx_seq_one_letter_code
_entity_poly.pdbx_strand_id
1 'polypeptide(L)'
;MSIELAQLVPGDTNYIGKHNSNYAIIKGAVDALQGATQGGASSAATAVTAFEGMFGSVALIGYGSFAASTSGTNLTLQPGYTWRNSLSKVLQLVAAATLDFTGKSAATYYIEVDAGGQPNVVETSAEPIFSVVWTGSAFGAITRVAPTFPSATDFLAALTSAALGTTYGSLDERFEAGEAKAVLGELARAFQTGRLSMSVAGGADVTLTATEANNLVLNFTGALIENINVIVPIGTNPRAWIVTNNTSGAYTLTVKGATGTGVAVAQGGVAHLYQDGTNVKAAANIGATAFTGLGDVPSSYTGKALKSVRVKSDETGLEFYDPPYDVGGTYNGAPAASAVLVRLPFPRQVIFPAGLTNSRGTAGTAATAQTDFDIQKNGASVGTMRFAASAMTPTFIMASQTTFAAGDILRVVAPATPDATLADIGFSLAGTR
;
A
#
# COMPACT_ATOMS: atom_id res chain seq x y z
N MET A 1 -0.50 27.22 71.98
CA MET A 1 -0.98 28.02 73.13
C MET A 1 -0.94 27.11 74.34
N SER A 2 -0.09 27.40 75.33
CA SER A 2 -0.11 26.71 76.63
C SER A 2 -1.00 27.51 77.58
N ILE A 3 -2.01 26.87 78.17
CA ILE A 3 -2.89 27.48 79.17
C ILE A 3 -2.44 26.97 80.53
N GLU A 4 -1.91 27.85 81.37
CA GLU A 4 -1.63 27.54 82.78
C GLU A 4 -2.77 28.08 83.65
N LEU A 5 -3.34 27.20 84.47
CA LEU A 5 -4.44 27.51 85.37
C LEU A 5 -3.97 27.38 86.82
N ALA A 6 -4.39 28.31 87.68
CA ALA A 6 -4.17 28.21 89.10
C ALA A 6 -4.93 27.00 89.68
N GLN A 7 -4.26 26.19 90.49
CA GLN A 7 -4.87 25.05 91.18
C GLN A 7 -5.50 25.48 92.51
N LEU A 8 -6.63 24.86 92.85
CA LEU A 8 -7.31 25.01 94.14
C LEU A 8 -6.85 23.91 95.08
N VAL A 9 -6.39 24.28 96.27
CA VAL A 9 -5.94 23.35 97.32
C VAL A 9 -6.82 23.52 98.55
N PRO A 10 -7.13 22.45 99.31
CA PRO A 10 -7.90 22.57 100.54
C PRO A 10 -7.29 23.59 101.51
N GLY A 11 -8.09 24.57 101.94
CA GLY A 11 -7.67 25.67 102.83
C GLY A 11 -7.46 27.02 102.15
N ASP A 12 -7.55 27.10 100.81
CA ASP A 12 -7.45 28.37 100.09
C ASP A 12 -8.59 29.35 100.44
N THR A 13 -8.26 30.48 101.05
CA THR A 13 -9.22 31.56 101.35
C THR A 13 -9.50 32.48 100.16
N ASN A 14 -8.70 32.37 99.09
CA ASN A 14 -8.77 33.22 97.88
C ASN A 14 -9.34 32.49 96.65
N TYR A 15 -10.09 31.41 96.86
CA TYR A 15 -10.62 30.55 95.78
C TYR A 15 -11.42 31.32 94.72
N ILE A 16 -12.19 32.35 95.12
CA ILE A 16 -12.95 33.21 94.19
C ILE A 16 -12.01 33.97 93.25
N GLY A 17 -10.92 34.53 93.79
CA GLY A 17 -9.92 35.25 92.99
C GLY A 17 -9.23 34.34 91.98
N LYS A 18 -8.85 33.12 92.39
CA LYS A 18 -8.26 32.11 91.50
C LYS A 18 -9.24 31.69 90.40
N HIS A 19 -10.52 31.52 90.73
CA HIS A 19 -11.55 31.12 89.76
C HIS A 19 -11.78 32.22 88.70
N ASN A 20 -11.90 33.48 89.13
CA ASN A 20 -12.07 34.61 88.21
C ASN A 20 -10.84 34.80 87.31
N SER A 21 -9.63 34.56 87.84
CA SER A 21 -8.39 34.64 87.07
C SER A 21 -8.31 33.52 86.01
N ASN A 22 -8.62 32.27 86.39
CA ASN A 22 -8.72 31.16 85.45
C ASN A 22 -9.79 31.42 84.38
N TYR A 23 -10.95 31.97 84.75
CA TYR A 23 -12.00 32.34 83.80
C TYR A 23 -11.51 33.38 82.78
N ALA A 24 -10.81 34.42 83.22
CA ALA A 24 -10.25 35.44 82.32
C ALA A 24 -9.20 34.85 81.35
N ILE A 25 -8.33 33.96 81.84
CA ILE A 25 -7.34 33.24 81.02
C ILE A 25 -8.02 32.36 79.98
N ILE A 26 -9.00 31.56 80.39
CA ILE A 26 -9.76 30.69 79.49
C ILE A 26 -10.52 31.52 78.47
N LYS A 27 -11.20 32.59 78.89
CA LYS A 27 -11.92 33.48 77.99
C LYS A 27 -10.98 34.10 76.95
N GLY A 28 -9.83 34.62 77.37
CA GLY A 28 -8.83 35.16 76.45
C GLY A 28 -8.30 34.13 75.46
N ALA A 29 -8.08 32.89 75.91
CA ALA A 29 -7.69 31.78 75.04
C ALA A 29 -8.79 31.39 74.04
N VAL A 30 -10.06 31.38 74.47
CA VAL A 30 -11.22 31.12 73.62
C VAL A 30 -11.42 32.26 72.61
N ASP A 31 -11.32 33.52 73.03
CA ASP A 31 -11.40 34.69 72.15
C ASP A 31 -10.24 34.67 71.12
N ALA A 32 -9.04 34.26 71.53
CA ALA A 32 -7.89 34.12 70.63
C ALA A 32 -8.01 32.92 69.68
N LEU A 33 -8.59 31.79 70.12
CA LEU A 33 -8.96 30.69 69.24
C LEU A 33 -10.02 31.15 68.24
N GLN A 34 -11.07 31.81 68.69
CA GLN A 34 -12.12 32.37 67.85
C GLN A 34 -11.58 33.41 66.86
N GLY A 35 -10.62 34.23 67.28
CA GLY A 35 -9.87 35.16 66.43
C GLY A 35 -8.97 34.44 65.41
N ALA A 36 -8.36 33.30 65.77
CA ALA A 36 -7.61 32.46 64.83
C ALA A 36 -8.53 31.75 63.82
N THR A 37 -9.73 31.34 64.23
CA THR A 37 -10.74 30.75 63.32
C THR A 37 -11.37 31.80 62.40
N GLN A 38 -11.56 33.03 62.88
CA GLN A 38 -12.01 34.17 62.05
C GLN A 38 -10.88 34.73 61.17
N GLY A 39 -9.62 34.67 61.64
CA GLY A 39 -8.40 34.96 60.89
C GLY A 39 -7.99 33.86 59.90
N GLY A 40 -8.65 32.70 59.95
CA GLY A 40 -8.56 31.59 58.99
C GLY A 40 -9.19 31.89 57.62
N ALA A 41 -9.34 33.18 57.27
CA ALA A 41 -9.59 33.65 55.90
C ALA A 41 -8.39 33.43 54.96
N SER A 42 -7.49 32.50 55.26
CA SER A 42 -6.41 32.06 54.37
C SER A 42 -6.79 30.90 53.46
N SER A 43 -7.97 30.28 53.61
CA SER A 43 -8.51 29.36 52.60
C SER A 43 -8.91 30.10 51.32
N ALA A 44 -9.40 31.33 51.47
CA ALA A 44 -9.69 32.22 50.36
C ALA A 44 -8.38 32.69 49.71
N ALA A 45 -7.37 33.10 50.48
CA ALA A 45 -6.06 33.47 49.91
C ALA A 45 -5.42 32.31 49.14
N THR A 46 -5.48 31.07 49.63
CA THR A 46 -4.92 29.92 48.89
C THR A 46 -5.72 29.56 47.63
N ALA A 47 -7.05 29.65 47.68
CA ALA A 47 -7.88 29.45 46.49
C ALA A 47 -7.66 30.58 45.48
N VAL A 48 -7.59 31.82 45.94
CA VAL A 48 -7.31 33.02 45.13
C VAL A 48 -5.94 32.91 44.47
N THR A 49 -4.87 32.65 45.22
CA THR A 49 -3.54 32.49 44.65
C THR A 49 -3.44 31.27 43.73
N ALA A 50 -4.25 30.23 43.98
CA ALA A 50 -4.35 29.09 43.06
C ALA A 50 -5.06 29.47 41.76
N PHE A 51 -6.17 30.22 41.81
CA PHE A 51 -6.86 30.70 40.62
C PHE A 51 -6.02 31.72 39.84
N GLU A 52 -5.34 32.65 40.52
CA GLU A 52 -4.39 33.59 39.93
C GLU A 52 -3.20 32.85 39.28
N GLY A 53 -2.64 31.86 39.97
CA GLY A 53 -1.54 31.04 39.44
C GLY A 53 -1.93 30.13 38.28
N MET A 54 -3.18 29.64 38.25
CA MET A 54 -3.66 28.75 37.19
C MET A 54 -4.16 29.50 35.95
N PHE A 55 -4.77 30.68 36.12
CA PHE A 55 -5.50 31.33 35.03
C PHE A 55 -5.13 32.79 34.75
N GLY A 56 -4.21 33.37 35.54
CA GLY A 56 -3.69 34.72 35.31
C GLY A 56 -4.66 35.84 35.69
N SER A 57 -4.41 37.06 35.19
CA SER A 57 -5.01 38.30 35.69
C SER A 57 -6.24 38.80 34.92
N VAL A 58 -6.90 37.94 34.13
CA VAL A 58 -8.06 38.31 33.30
C VAL A 58 -9.36 37.73 33.85
N ALA A 59 -10.49 38.36 33.55
CA ALA A 59 -11.79 37.77 33.85
C ALA A 59 -12.02 36.50 33.02
N LEU A 60 -12.58 35.47 33.66
CA LEU A 60 -12.87 34.18 33.02
C LEU A 60 -14.27 33.74 33.37
N ILE A 61 -15.00 33.26 32.39
CA ILE A 61 -16.38 32.80 32.59
C ILE A 61 -16.42 31.28 32.45
N GLY A 62 -17.20 30.62 33.30
CA GLY A 62 -17.45 29.18 33.15
C GLY A 62 -18.14 28.89 31.82
N TYR A 63 -17.85 27.76 31.19
CA TYR A 63 -18.57 27.33 29.99
C TYR A 63 -20.09 27.30 30.25
N GLY A 64 -20.87 27.89 29.34
CA GLY A 64 -22.33 28.04 29.47
C GLY A 64 -22.81 29.12 30.45
N SER A 65 -21.90 29.76 31.21
CA SER A 65 -22.24 30.86 32.11
C SER A 65 -22.59 32.14 31.35
N PHE A 66 -23.55 32.91 31.87
CA PHE A 66 -23.95 34.22 31.31
C PHE A 66 -24.38 34.14 29.84
N ALA A 67 -25.10 33.08 29.45
CA ALA A 67 -25.68 33.01 28.12
C ALA A 67 -26.58 34.23 27.87
N ALA A 68 -26.26 34.99 26.82
CA ALA A 68 -26.89 36.28 26.52
C ALA A 68 -28.09 36.13 25.58
N SER A 69 -29.13 36.92 25.80
CA SER A 69 -30.20 37.09 24.82
C SER A 69 -29.67 37.72 23.53
N THR A 70 -30.26 37.37 22.40
CA THR A 70 -29.79 37.77 21.07
C THR A 70 -30.61 38.90 20.44
N SER A 71 -31.69 39.35 21.08
CA SER A 71 -32.59 40.38 20.57
C SER A 71 -33.37 41.08 21.69
N GLY A 72 -34.01 42.20 21.37
CA GLY A 72 -34.78 43.04 22.29
C GLY A 72 -34.07 44.35 22.66
N THR A 73 -34.56 45.03 23.69
CA THR A 73 -33.96 46.26 24.27
C THR A 73 -33.31 46.01 25.63
N ASN A 74 -33.53 44.82 26.20
CA ASN A 74 -32.95 44.37 27.46
C ASN A 74 -32.06 43.16 27.21
N LEU A 75 -30.83 43.20 27.73
CA LEU A 75 -29.90 42.08 27.64
C LEU A 75 -30.13 41.16 28.83
N THR A 76 -30.68 39.98 28.58
CA THR A 76 -30.87 38.97 29.62
C THR A 76 -29.65 38.05 29.65
N LEU A 77 -29.01 37.94 30.80
CA LEU A 77 -27.91 37.01 31.05
C LEU A 77 -28.38 35.87 31.95
N GLN A 78 -28.21 34.63 31.50
CA GLN A 78 -28.53 33.45 32.30
C GLN A 78 -27.56 33.28 33.48
N PRO A 79 -27.97 32.55 34.56
CA PRO A 79 -27.10 32.22 35.68
C PRO A 79 -25.73 31.69 35.25
N GLY A 80 -24.71 31.92 36.07
CA GLY A 80 -23.35 31.56 35.70
C GLY A 80 -22.30 31.99 36.71
N TYR A 81 -21.04 31.66 36.41
CA TYR A 81 -19.89 31.97 37.24
C TYR A 81 -18.84 32.74 36.46
N THR A 82 -18.26 33.75 37.09
CA THR A 82 -17.12 34.48 36.55
C THR A 82 -16.02 34.63 37.60
N TRP A 83 -14.78 34.44 37.21
CA TRP A 83 -13.62 34.85 37.98
C TRP A 83 -13.37 36.34 37.71
N ARG A 84 -13.25 37.13 38.78
CA ARG A 84 -12.78 38.51 38.73
C ARG A 84 -11.48 38.63 39.51
N ASN A 85 -10.41 38.96 38.79
CA ASN A 85 -9.08 39.06 39.36
C ASN A 85 -8.96 40.27 40.30
N SER A 86 -9.51 41.43 39.91
CA SER A 86 -9.50 42.63 40.77
C SER A 86 -10.21 42.46 42.12
N LEU A 87 -11.15 41.52 42.20
CA LEU A 87 -11.90 41.20 43.41
C LEU A 87 -11.41 39.92 44.08
N SER A 88 -10.46 39.21 43.44
CA SER A 88 -9.94 37.93 43.88
C SER A 88 -11.07 36.95 44.24
N LYS A 89 -12.10 36.85 43.41
CA LYS A 89 -13.29 36.04 43.71
C LYS A 89 -13.89 35.41 42.46
N VAL A 90 -14.36 34.17 42.61
CA VAL A 90 -15.39 33.62 41.73
C VAL A 90 -16.73 34.17 42.20
N LEU A 91 -17.39 34.89 41.32
CA LEU A 91 -18.70 35.48 41.52
C LEU A 91 -19.75 34.64 40.82
N GLN A 92 -20.90 34.49 41.46
CA GLN A 92 -22.02 33.72 40.93
C GLN A 92 -23.21 34.63 40.67
N LEU A 93 -23.75 34.55 39.46
CA LEU A 93 -25.09 34.99 39.16
C LEU A 93 -26.06 33.82 39.40
N VAL A 94 -26.95 33.97 40.39
CA VAL A 94 -27.81 32.87 40.87
C VAL A 94 -29.10 32.74 40.04
N ALA A 95 -29.62 33.85 39.50
CA ALA A 95 -30.83 33.89 38.69
C ALA A 95 -30.59 34.76 37.45
N ALA A 96 -31.38 34.58 36.40
CA ALA A 96 -31.21 35.38 35.19
C ALA A 96 -31.32 36.88 35.52
N ALA A 97 -30.37 37.67 35.01
CA ALA A 97 -30.33 39.12 35.20
C ALA A 97 -30.70 39.82 33.90
N THR A 98 -31.50 40.88 34.02
CA THR A 98 -31.95 41.70 32.89
C THR A 98 -31.27 43.06 32.98
N LEU A 99 -30.48 43.40 31.98
CA LEU A 99 -29.77 44.67 31.87
C LEU A 99 -30.53 45.58 30.91
N ASP A 100 -30.98 46.72 31.43
CA ASP A 100 -31.74 47.72 30.68
C ASP A 100 -30.82 48.71 29.95
N PHE A 101 -31.04 48.88 28.65
CA PHE A 101 -30.35 49.84 27.80
C PHE A 101 -31.21 51.06 27.42
N THR A 102 -32.43 51.14 27.96
CA THR A 102 -33.36 52.23 27.72
C THR A 102 -32.75 53.57 28.12
N GLY A 103 -32.78 54.54 27.22
CA GLY A 103 -32.24 55.89 27.47
C GLY A 103 -30.72 56.03 27.29
N LYS A 104 -29.99 54.94 26.97
CA LYS A 104 -28.56 55.01 26.63
C LYS A 104 -28.34 55.48 25.19
N SER A 105 -27.34 56.34 24.98
CA SER A 105 -26.94 56.82 23.65
C SER A 105 -26.25 55.72 22.84
N ALA A 106 -26.15 55.91 21.52
CA ALA A 106 -25.47 54.96 20.65
C ALA A 106 -23.96 54.90 20.97
N ALA A 107 -23.49 53.74 21.44
CA ALA A 107 -22.10 53.51 21.86
C ALA A 107 -21.82 52.01 22.03
N THR A 108 -20.56 51.64 22.28
CA THR A 108 -20.19 50.32 22.78
C THR A 108 -20.15 50.35 24.30
N TYR A 109 -20.93 49.49 24.93
CA TYR A 109 -20.92 49.27 26.36
C TYR A 109 -20.24 47.95 26.70
N TYR A 110 -19.76 47.84 27.92
CA TYR A 110 -19.20 46.61 28.46
C TYR A 110 -20.07 46.10 29.59
N ILE A 111 -20.14 44.78 29.71
CA ILE A 111 -20.79 44.15 30.85
C ILE A 111 -19.71 43.66 31.80
N GLU A 112 -19.79 44.09 33.04
CA GLU A 112 -18.90 43.68 34.11
C GLU A 112 -19.73 43.13 35.27
N VAL A 113 -19.25 42.11 35.98
CA VAL A 113 -19.96 41.53 37.13
C VAL A 113 -19.49 42.20 38.42
N ASP A 114 -20.38 42.77 39.21
CA ASP A 114 -20.03 43.44 40.46
C ASP A 114 -19.63 42.48 41.58
N ALA A 115 -19.21 43.03 42.73
CA ALA A 115 -18.79 42.24 43.89
C ALA A 115 -19.90 41.37 44.51
N GLY A 116 -21.16 41.58 44.15
CA GLY A 116 -22.31 40.77 44.53
C GLY A 116 -22.65 39.66 43.52
N GLY A 117 -21.94 39.58 42.39
CA GLY A 117 -22.21 38.62 41.33
C GLY A 117 -23.27 39.07 40.32
N GLN A 118 -23.71 40.33 40.38
CA GLN A 118 -24.67 40.88 39.43
C GLN A 118 -23.95 41.52 38.24
N PRO A 119 -24.34 41.20 36.99
CA PRO A 119 -23.82 41.90 35.84
C PRO A 119 -24.36 43.34 35.81
N ASN A 120 -23.52 44.27 35.38
CA ASN A 120 -23.85 45.69 35.26
C ASN A 120 -23.29 46.25 33.94
N VAL A 121 -24.00 47.23 33.37
CA VAL A 121 -23.60 47.91 32.13
C VAL A 121 -22.67 49.08 32.46
N VAL A 122 -21.46 49.09 31.90
CA VAL A 122 -20.45 50.14 32.11
C VAL A 122 -19.90 50.65 30.77
N GLU A 123 -19.39 51.88 30.75
CA GLU A 123 -18.82 52.50 29.53
C GLU A 123 -17.38 52.05 29.27
N THR A 124 -16.65 51.70 30.33
CA THR A 124 -15.30 51.13 30.27
C THR A 124 -15.16 50.05 31.35
N SER A 125 -14.37 49.02 31.08
CA SER A 125 -14.02 47.99 32.06
C SER A 125 -12.68 47.38 31.70
N ALA A 126 -11.87 47.06 32.71
CA ALA A 126 -10.63 46.30 32.56
C ALA A 126 -10.88 44.78 32.57
N GLU A 127 -12.05 44.34 33.03
CA GLU A 127 -12.44 42.94 33.22
C GLU A 127 -13.86 42.65 32.65
N PRO A 128 -14.17 43.05 31.41
CA PRO A 128 -15.49 42.82 30.86
C PRO A 128 -15.75 41.34 30.58
N ILE A 129 -16.99 40.90 30.77
CA ILE A 129 -17.46 39.58 30.30
C ILE A 129 -18.06 39.65 28.89
N PHE A 130 -18.67 40.79 28.53
CA PHE A 130 -19.19 41.08 27.18
C PHE A 130 -18.87 42.50 26.75
N SER A 131 -18.74 42.72 25.44
CA SER A 131 -18.94 44.01 24.79
C SER A 131 -20.24 43.99 24.01
N VAL A 132 -20.98 45.09 24.06
CA VAL A 132 -22.32 45.24 23.50
C VAL A 132 -22.36 46.54 22.72
N VAL A 133 -22.48 46.44 21.40
CA VAL A 133 -22.73 47.60 20.55
C VAL A 133 -24.21 47.94 20.64
N TRP A 134 -24.54 49.16 21.08
CA TRP A 134 -25.92 49.65 21.16
C TRP A 134 -26.12 50.77 20.14
N THR A 135 -27.18 50.69 19.34
CA THR A 135 -27.45 51.67 18.28
C THR A 135 -28.24 52.89 18.76
N GLY A 136 -28.63 52.94 20.04
CA GLY A 136 -29.56 53.92 20.60
C GLY A 136 -30.99 53.40 20.72
N SER A 137 -31.34 52.35 19.98
CA SER A 137 -32.68 51.73 20.01
C SER A 137 -32.70 50.21 19.90
N ALA A 138 -31.60 49.57 19.50
CA ALA A 138 -31.48 48.11 19.39
C ALA A 138 -30.04 47.62 19.61
N PHE A 139 -29.89 46.33 19.92
CA PHE A 139 -28.59 45.68 20.00
C PHE A 139 -27.97 45.50 18.60
N GLY A 140 -26.70 45.88 18.46
CA GLY A 140 -25.81 45.47 17.39
C GLY A 140 -25.06 44.19 17.76
N ALA A 141 -23.74 44.17 17.59
CA ALA A 141 -22.93 43.01 17.99
C ALA A 141 -22.85 42.87 19.53
N ILE A 142 -23.22 41.69 20.02
CA ILE A 142 -22.95 41.26 21.40
C ILE A 142 -21.78 40.26 21.32
N THR A 143 -20.61 40.68 21.76
CA THR A 143 -19.39 39.87 21.70
C THR A 143 -18.95 39.49 23.09
N ARG A 144 -18.75 38.20 23.32
CA ARG A 144 -18.15 37.70 24.55
C ARG A 144 -16.66 37.98 24.52
N VAL A 145 -16.16 38.71 25.50
CA VAL A 145 -14.77 39.16 25.55
C VAL A 145 -13.95 38.44 26.62
N ALA A 146 -14.60 37.95 27.69
CA ALA A 146 -13.97 37.05 28.64
C ALA A 146 -13.79 35.65 28.02
N PRO A 147 -12.58 35.03 28.12
CA PRO A 147 -12.38 33.65 27.72
C PRO A 147 -13.26 32.70 28.55
N THR A 148 -13.75 31.64 27.90
CA THR A 148 -14.51 30.59 28.57
C THR A 148 -13.57 29.51 29.10
N PHE A 149 -13.72 29.17 30.37
CA PHE A 149 -13.02 28.04 30.97
C PHE A 149 -13.87 26.75 30.87
N PRO A 150 -13.32 25.62 30.37
CA PRO A 150 -14.06 24.38 30.24
C PRO A 150 -14.50 23.83 31.61
N SER A 151 -15.66 23.20 31.64
CA SER A 151 -16.19 22.59 32.87
C SER A 151 -15.41 21.33 33.26
N ALA A 152 -15.61 20.84 34.49
CA ALA A 152 -15.05 19.55 34.91
C ALA A 152 -15.48 18.39 33.98
N THR A 153 -16.73 18.43 33.49
CA THR A 153 -17.25 17.46 32.53
C THR A 153 -16.51 17.51 31.20
N ASP A 154 -16.17 18.72 30.72
CA ASP A 154 -15.44 18.88 29.45
C ASP A 154 -14.00 18.40 29.58
N PHE A 155 -13.35 18.66 30.72
CA PHE A 155 -12.03 18.11 31.01
C PHE A 155 -12.05 16.58 31.02
N LEU A 156 -13.03 15.97 31.70
CA LEU A 156 -13.19 14.51 31.71
C LEU A 156 -13.48 13.94 30.31
N ALA A 157 -14.30 14.63 29.51
CA ALA A 157 -14.56 14.24 28.13
C ALA A 157 -13.29 14.31 27.27
N ALA A 158 -12.45 15.33 27.48
CA ALA A 158 -11.18 15.50 26.78
C ALA A 158 -10.12 14.45 27.18
N LEU A 159 -10.28 13.74 28.29
CA LEU A 159 -9.43 12.59 28.61
C LEU A 159 -9.74 11.35 27.76
N THR A 160 -10.91 11.29 27.13
CA THR A 160 -11.29 10.16 26.28
C THR A 160 -10.93 10.42 24.82
N SER A 161 -10.19 9.50 24.22
CA SER A 161 -9.77 9.59 22.83
C SER A 161 -10.36 8.45 22.00
N ALA A 162 -11.34 8.76 21.16
CA ALA A 162 -11.87 7.79 20.20
C ALA A 162 -10.77 7.32 19.22
N ALA A 163 -9.88 8.22 18.79
CA ALA A 163 -8.79 7.90 17.86
C ALA A 163 -7.71 7.00 18.47
N LEU A 164 -7.45 7.13 19.77
CA LEU A 164 -6.47 6.29 20.47
C LEU A 164 -7.11 5.05 21.12
N GLY A 165 -8.44 5.00 21.20
CA GLY A 165 -9.22 3.86 21.67
C GLY A 165 -9.27 3.71 23.19
N THR A 166 -8.96 4.76 23.96
CA THR A 166 -8.89 4.69 25.43
C THR A 166 -9.18 6.03 26.10
N THR A 167 -9.38 5.98 27.42
CA THR A 167 -9.43 7.14 28.32
C THR A 167 -8.12 7.21 29.10
N TYR A 168 -7.59 8.43 29.25
CA TYR A 168 -6.31 8.71 29.89
C TYR A 168 -6.49 9.30 31.29
N GLY A 169 -5.47 9.20 32.15
CA GLY A 169 -5.49 9.81 33.47
C GLY A 169 -5.22 11.32 33.42
N SER A 170 -4.53 11.78 32.37
CA SER A 170 -4.26 13.20 32.12
C SER A 170 -4.28 13.55 30.63
N LEU A 171 -4.40 14.86 30.33
CA LEU A 171 -4.29 15.36 28.96
C LEU A 171 -2.87 15.19 28.42
N ASP A 172 -1.87 15.27 29.30
CA ASP A 172 -0.46 15.07 28.97
C ASP A 172 -0.21 13.63 28.46
N GLU A 173 -0.66 12.63 29.22
CA GLU A 173 -0.60 11.22 28.80
C GLU A 173 -1.30 10.98 27.46
N ARG A 174 -2.44 11.65 27.24
CA ARG A 174 -3.17 11.55 25.98
C ARG A 174 -2.36 12.16 24.83
N PHE A 175 -1.75 13.33 25.03
CA PHE A 175 -0.94 13.99 24.01
C PHE A 175 0.30 13.18 23.68
N GLU A 176 1.04 12.72 24.69
CA GLU A 176 2.22 11.85 24.53
C GLU A 176 1.87 10.56 23.77
N ALA A 177 0.76 9.91 24.12
CA ALA A 177 0.29 8.74 23.38
C ALA A 177 -0.12 9.08 21.93
N GLY A 178 -0.65 10.29 21.71
CA GLY A 178 -0.93 10.83 20.39
C GLY A 178 0.34 11.01 19.57
N GLU A 179 1.34 11.69 20.12
CA GLU A 179 2.61 11.95 19.45
C GLU A 179 3.36 10.64 19.15
N ALA A 180 3.39 9.69 20.08
CA ALA A 180 3.97 8.37 19.85
C ALA A 180 3.31 7.65 18.68
N LYS A 181 1.97 7.64 18.61
CA LYS A 181 1.25 7.06 17.47
C LYS A 181 1.42 7.87 16.18
N ALA A 182 1.60 9.19 16.26
CA ALA A 182 1.90 10.02 15.09
C ALA A 182 3.29 9.73 14.52
N VAL A 183 4.32 9.61 15.38
CA VAL A 183 5.70 9.26 15.01
C VAL A 183 5.78 7.87 14.40
N LEU A 184 4.98 6.93 14.89
CA LEU A 184 4.83 5.58 14.31
C LEU A 184 4.00 5.55 13.01
N GLY A 185 3.45 6.69 12.57
CA GLY A 185 2.63 6.79 11.36
C GLY A 185 1.23 6.18 11.50
N GLU A 186 0.76 5.93 12.72
CA GLU A 186 -0.51 5.26 13.01
C GLU A 186 -1.71 6.21 12.99
N LEU A 187 -1.50 7.51 13.20
CA LEU A 187 -2.57 8.51 13.24
C LEU A 187 -2.92 9.15 11.88
N ALA A 188 -2.05 8.99 10.88
CA ALA A 188 -2.32 9.43 9.52
C ALA A 188 -2.14 8.25 8.57
N ARG A 189 -3.24 7.76 7.99
CA ARG A 189 -3.19 6.93 6.77
C ARG A 189 -2.45 7.70 5.67
N ALA A 190 -1.13 7.59 5.55
CA ALA A 190 -0.39 8.23 4.46
C ALA A 190 1.00 7.60 4.21
N PHE A 191 1.01 6.58 3.35
CA PHE A 191 2.09 6.12 2.45
C PHE A 191 3.28 5.29 3.00
N GLN A 192 3.15 3.96 2.81
CA GLN A 192 4.09 3.10 2.06
C GLN A 192 5.57 3.52 1.99
N THR A 193 6.33 3.36 3.07
CA THR A 193 7.82 3.39 3.01
C THR A 193 8.50 2.22 3.72
N GLY A 194 7.74 1.37 4.43
CA GLY A 194 8.30 0.22 5.16
C GLY A 194 8.66 -0.98 4.28
N ARG A 195 9.55 -1.83 4.79
CA ARG A 195 9.91 -3.14 4.23
C ARG A 195 9.58 -4.23 5.24
N LEU A 196 8.70 -5.15 4.87
CA LEU A 196 8.50 -6.43 5.56
C LEU A 196 9.52 -7.44 5.03
N SER A 197 10.18 -8.18 5.92
CA SER A 197 10.92 -9.39 5.55
C SER A 197 10.41 -10.55 6.41
N MET A 198 9.82 -11.55 5.77
CA MET A 198 9.13 -12.65 6.45
C MET A 198 9.53 -13.99 5.84
N SER A 199 9.80 -14.98 6.70
CA SER A 199 9.97 -16.36 6.26
C SER A 199 8.60 -17.00 6.00
N VAL A 200 8.47 -17.66 4.85
CA VAL A 200 7.29 -18.44 4.44
C VAL A 200 7.67 -19.90 4.17
N ALA A 201 8.75 -20.37 4.81
CA ALA A 201 9.25 -21.74 4.64
C ALA A 201 8.17 -22.79 4.95
N GLY A 202 8.19 -23.90 4.21
CA GLY A 202 7.20 -24.97 4.32
C GLY A 202 6.29 -25.08 3.08
N GLY A 203 5.09 -25.61 3.28
CA GLY A 203 4.10 -25.88 2.23
C GLY A 203 2.71 -25.34 2.55
N ALA A 204 2.58 -24.45 3.53
CA ALA A 204 1.31 -23.89 3.95
C ALA A 204 1.14 -22.44 3.46
N ASP A 205 -0.10 -22.07 3.14
CA ASP A 205 -0.47 -20.70 2.81
C ASP A 205 -0.25 -19.76 4.00
N VAL A 206 0.20 -18.54 3.71
CA VAL A 206 0.52 -17.52 4.72
C VAL A 206 -0.41 -16.33 4.54
N THR A 207 -1.15 -15.96 5.58
CA THR A 207 -2.03 -14.78 5.55
C THR A 207 -1.36 -13.60 6.24
N LEU A 208 -1.20 -12.49 5.52
CA LEU A 208 -0.68 -11.24 6.08
C LEU A 208 -1.77 -10.47 6.81
N THR A 209 -1.41 -9.89 7.94
CA THR A 209 -2.23 -8.91 8.64
C THR A 209 -2.32 -7.60 7.85
N ALA A 210 -3.32 -6.76 8.18
CA ALA A 210 -3.46 -5.43 7.59
C ALA A 210 -2.20 -4.56 7.77
N THR A 211 -1.54 -4.70 8.93
CA THR A 211 -0.32 -3.96 9.28
C THR A 211 0.89 -4.47 8.49
N GLU A 212 1.09 -5.78 8.38
CA GLU A 212 2.19 -6.35 7.59
C GLU A 212 2.07 -5.96 6.12
N ALA A 213 0.85 -6.03 5.57
CA ALA A 213 0.57 -5.63 4.21
C ALA A 213 0.67 -4.10 3.99
N ASN A 214 0.82 -3.26 5.03
CA ASN A 214 1.00 -1.80 4.85
C ASN A 214 2.39 -1.43 4.30
N ASN A 215 3.37 -2.33 4.44
CA ASN A 215 4.71 -2.14 3.90
C ASN A 215 4.67 -2.01 2.37
N LEU A 216 5.48 -1.11 1.81
CA LEU A 216 5.63 -0.99 0.36
C LEU A 216 6.37 -2.20 -0.21
N VAL A 217 7.41 -2.65 0.48
CA VAL A 217 8.23 -3.78 0.07
C VAL A 217 7.87 -5.01 0.90
N LEU A 218 7.54 -6.12 0.24
CA LEU A 218 7.31 -7.42 0.86
C LEU A 218 8.39 -8.39 0.38
N ASN A 219 9.31 -8.77 1.27
CA ASN A 219 10.39 -9.70 0.98
C ASN A 219 10.12 -11.06 1.65
N PHE A 220 9.82 -12.07 0.84
CA PHE A 220 9.56 -13.42 1.32
C PHE A 220 10.84 -14.28 1.23
N THR A 221 11.16 -14.99 2.30
CA THR A 221 12.33 -15.87 2.40
C THR A 221 11.93 -17.28 2.86
N GLY A 222 12.88 -18.21 2.89
CA GLY A 222 12.67 -19.57 3.39
C GLY A 222 12.58 -20.62 2.28
N ALA A 223 12.76 -21.89 2.65
CA ALA A 223 12.70 -23.01 1.71
C ALA A 223 11.25 -23.51 1.58
N LEU A 224 10.71 -23.46 0.37
CA LEU A 224 9.41 -24.03 0.05
C LEU A 224 9.54 -25.52 -0.21
N ILE A 225 8.55 -26.29 0.26
CA ILE A 225 8.41 -27.72 -0.02
C ILE A 225 7.17 -28.05 -0.85
N GLU A 226 6.26 -27.10 -1.03
CA GLU A 226 5.08 -27.16 -1.89
C GLU A 226 4.77 -25.77 -2.47
N ASN A 227 3.80 -25.69 -3.40
CA ASN A 227 3.29 -24.40 -3.87
C ASN A 227 2.47 -23.74 -2.77
N ILE A 228 2.71 -22.45 -2.50
CA ILE A 228 2.00 -21.70 -1.46
C ILE A 228 1.37 -20.41 -2.00
N ASN A 229 0.34 -19.95 -1.29
CA ASN A 229 -0.23 -18.62 -1.44
C ASN A 229 0.18 -17.71 -0.28
N VAL A 230 0.63 -16.50 -0.61
CA VAL A 230 0.66 -15.39 0.34
C VAL A 230 -0.62 -14.58 0.16
N ILE A 231 -1.47 -14.61 1.17
CA ILE A 231 -2.79 -14.01 1.18
C ILE A 231 -2.67 -12.58 1.73
N VAL A 232 -2.92 -11.59 0.89
CA VAL A 232 -2.94 -10.17 1.26
C VAL A 232 -4.38 -9.68 1.49
N PRO A 233 -4.60 -8.72 2.40
CA PRO A 233 -5.90 -8.07 2.56
C PRO A 233 -6.33 -7.35 1.27
N ILE A 234 -7.55 -7.64 0.83
CA ILE A 234 -8.21 -6.98 -0.31
C ILE A 234 -9.28 -6.04 0.25
N GLY A 235 -9.45 -4.87 -0.36
CA GLY A 235 -10.48 -3.92 0.06
C GLY A 235 -10.71 -2.81 -0.97
N THR A 236 -11.62 -1.89 -0.68
CA THR A 236 -11.99 -0.80 -1.59
C THR A 236 -10.91 0.27 -1.76
N ASN A 237 -9.93 0.33 -0.85
CA ASN A 237 -8.81 1.27 -0.93
C ASN A 237 -7.66 0.68 -1.75
N PRO A 238 -7.24 1.30 -2.88
CA PRO A 238 -6.18 0.76 -3.71
C PRO A 238 -4.88 0.59 -2.92
N ARG A 239 -4.19 -0.51 -3.17
CA ARG A 239 -2.90 -0.83 -2.54
C ARG A 239 -1.98 -1.48 -3.55
N ALA A 240 -0.70 -1.12 -3.48
CA ALA A 240 0.37 -1.65 -4.31
C ALA A 240 1.56 -2.08 -3.46
N TRP A 241 2.35 -3.02 -3.99
CA TRP A 241 3.51 -3.61 -3.33
C TRP A 241 4.62 -3.85 -4.33
N ILE A 242 5.86 -3.75 -3.85
CA ILE A 242 7.04 -4.35 -4.47
C ILE A 242 7.27 -5.67 -3.75
N VAL A 243 7.02 -6.79 -4.43
CA VAL A 243 7.18 -8.13 -3.86
C VAL A 243 8.46 -8.76 -4.35
N THR A 244 9.32 -9.17 -3.42
CA THR A 244 10.53 -9.94 -3.70
C THR A 244 10.33 -11.37 -3.22
N ASN A 245 10.44 -12.34 -4.13
CA ASN A 245 10.43 -13.76 -3.79
C ASN A 245 11.86 -14.28 -3.68
N ASN A 246 12.43 -14.22 -2.47
CA ASN A 246 13.77 -14.75 -2.16
C ASN A 246 13.69 -16.12 -1.45
N THR A 247 12.66 -16.91 -1.74
CA THR A 247 12.53 -18.29 -1.27
C THR A 247 13.50 -19.22 -2.00
N SER A 248 13.71 -20.42 -1.48
CA SER A 248 14.41 -21.53 -2.14
C SER A 248 13.45 -22.72 -2.35
N GLY A 249 13.81 -23.67 -3.23
CA GLY A 249 12.97 -24.82 -3.61
C GLY A 249 12.14 -24.55 -4.87
N ALA A 250 12.00 -25.57 -5.74
CA ALA A 250 11.41 -25.42 -7.08
C ALA A 250 9.87 -25.38 -7.05
N TYR A 251 9.31 -24.46 -6.27
CA TYR A 251 7.86 -24.30 -6.04
C TYR A 251 7.42 -22.86 -6.27
N THR A 252 6.12 -22.70 -6.51
CA THR A 252 5.51 -21.41 -6.82
C THR A 252 5.05 -20.69 -5.55
N LEU A 253 5.40 -19.40 -5.42
CA LEU A 253 4.80 -18.48 -4.47
C LEU A 253 3.82 -17.57 -5.22
N THR A 254 2.54 -17.64 -4.87
CA THR A 254 1.50 -16.80 -5.47
C THR A 254 1.01 -15.75 -4.46
N VAL A 255 1.05 -14.48 -4.82
CA VAL A 255 0.43 -13.41 -4.00
C VAL A 255 -1.00 -13.19 -4.46
N LYS A 256 -1.97 -13.38 -3.59
CA LYS A 256 -3.40 -13.29 -3.91
C LYS A 256 -4.23 -12.73 -2.75
N GLY A 257 -5.49 -12.40 -3.02
CA GLY A 257 -6.49 -12.17 -1.97
C GLY A 257 -6.98 -13.47 -1.34
N ALA A 258 -7.69 -13.38 -0.21
CA ALA A 258 -8.38 -14.54 0.38
C ALA A 258 -9.38 -15.17 -0.61
N THR A 259 -9.95 -14.32 -1.47
CA THR A 259 -10.73 -14.68 -2.64
C THR A 259 -10.08 -14.10 -3.90
N GLY A 260 -10.58 -14.49 -5.07
CA GLY A 260 -10.07 -13.99 -6.35
C GLY A 260 -8.75 -14.64 -6.80
N THR A 261 -8.21 -14.10 -7.89
CA THR A 261 -6.95 -14.53 -8.52
C THR A 261 -5.76 -13.73 -7.99
N GLY A 262 -4.56 -14.24 -8.23
CA GLY A 262 -3.33 -13.57 -7.86
C GLY A 262 -2.21 -13.75 -8.89
N VAL A 263 -1.02 -13.33 -8.50
CA VAL A 263 0.17 -13.34 -9.36
C VAL A 263 1.22 -14.24 -8.76
N ALA A 264 1.68 -15.22 -9.53
CA ALA A 264 2.86 -16.01 -9.21
C ALA A 264 4.11 -15.14 -9.37
N VAL A 265 4.90 -15.02 -8.31
CA VAL A 265 6.19 -14.31 -8.35
C VAL A 265 7.28 -15.36 -8.45
N ALA A 266 8.01 -15.38 -9.56
CA ALA A 266 9.07 -16.36 -9.79
C ALA A 266 10.14 -16.29 -8.70
N GLN A 267 10.71 -17.44 -8.34
CA GLN A 267 11.81 -17.52 -7.38
C GLN A 267 13.00 -16.67 -7.83
N GLY A 268 13.59 -15.92 -6.91
CA GLY A 268 14.64 -14.93 -7.18
C GLY A 268 14.15 -13.67 -7.88
N GLY A 269 12.85 -13.58 -8.21
CA GLY A 269 12.25 -12.47 -8.93
C GLY A 269 11.67 -11.36 -8.04
N VAL A 270 11.39 -10.22 -8.68
CA VAL A 270 10.70 -9.08 -8.08
C VAL A 270 9.50 -8.72 -8.97
N ALA A 271 8.36 -8.41 -8.35
CA ALA A 271 7.15 -7.98 -9.04
C ALA A 271 6.55 -6.73 -8.38
N HIS A 272 6.12 -5.76 -9.20
CA HIS A 272 5.21 -4.71 -8.74
C HIS A 272 3.78 -5.22 -8.86
N LEU A 273 3.09 -5.34 -7.73
CA LEU A 273 1.73 -5.85 -7.64
C LEU A 273 0.80 -4.77 -7.11
N TYR A 274 -0.48 -4.85 -7.48
CA TYR A 274 -1.53 -4.02 -6.92
C TYR A 274 -2.82 -4.82 -6.78
N GLN A 275 -3.72 -4.38 -5.91
CA GLN A 275 -5.05 -4.99 -5.74
C GLN A 275 -6.14 -4.11 -6.35
N ASP A 276 -7.11 -4.71 -7.03
CA ASP A 276 -8.21 -4.01 -7.75
C ASP A 276 -9.56 -4.05 -7.02
N GLY A 277 -9.55 -4.43 -5.74
CA GLY A 277 -10.74 -4.67 -4.92
C GLY A 277 -11.23 -6.11 -4.94
N THR A 278 -10.73 -6.97 -5.84
CA THR A 278 -11.09 -8.40 -5.91
C THR A 278 -9.88 -9.32 -6.10
N ASN A 279 -8.93 -8.93 -6.95
CA ASN A 279 -7.78 -9.73 -7.35
C ASN A 279 -6.48 -8.97 -7.07
N VAL A 280 -5.38 -9.71 -6.96
CA VAL A 280 -4.03 -9.15 -7.07
C VAL A 280 -3.58 -9.23 -8.53
N LYS A 281 -3.05 -8.12 -9.05
CA LYS A 281 -2.61 -7.94 -10.43
C LYS A 281 -1.18 -7.41 -10.47
N ALA A 282 -0.45 -7.70 -11.53
CA ALA A 282 0.87 -7.13 -11.77
C ALA A 282 0.72 -5.73 -12.38
N ALA A 283 1.43 -4.73 -11.85
CA ALA A 283 1.40 -3.34 -12.32
C ALA A 283 2.08 -3.17 -13.69
N ALA A 284 2.90 -4.14 -14.09
CA ALA A 284 3.36 -4.33 -15.45
C ALA A 284 2.99 -5.75 -15.88
N ASN A 285 2.74 -5.96 -17.18
CA ASN A 285 2.83 -7.31 -17.73
C ASN A 285 4.26 -7.79 -17.45
N ILE A 286 4.40 -8.81 -16.60
CA ILE A 286 5.69 -9.49 -16.43
C ILE A 286 5.95 -10.13 -17.79
N GLY A 287 6.76 -9.47 -18.61
CA GLY A 287 7.15 -9.98 -19.91
C GLY A 287 7.74 -11.37 -19.75
N ALA A 288 7.62 -12.20 -20.78
CA ALA A 288 8.16 -13.55 -20.74
C ALA A 288 9.65 -13.52 -20.38
N THR A 289 10.04 -14.25 -19.33
CA THR A 289 11.44 -14.36 -18.88
C THR A 289 12.24 -15.40 -19.68
N ALA A 290 11.56 -16.16 -20.53
CA ALA A 290 12.13 -17.08 -21.50
C ALA A 290 11.35 -16.95 -22.81
N PHE A 291 12.00 -17.22 -23.95
CA PHE A 291 11.35 -17.15 -25.26
C PHE A 291 10.06 -17.97 -25.29
N THR A 292 10.07 -19.21 -24.77
CA THR A 292 8.90 -20.11 -24.70
C THR A 292 7.75 -19.62 -23.82
N GLY A 293 7.93 -18.52 -23.08
CA GLY A 293 6.88 -17.87 -22.29
C GLY A 293 6.10 -16.80 -23.07
N LEU A 294 6.50 -16.50 -24.31
CA LEU A 294 5.72 -15.63 -25.20
C LEU A 294 4.46 -16.37 -25.68
N GLY A 295 3.35 -15.66 -25.80
CA GLY A 295 2.04 -16.26 -26.13
C GLY A 295 1.89 -16.74 -27.58
N ASP A 296 2.79 -16.31 -28.47
CA ASP A 296 2.76 -16.53 -29.91
C ASP A 296 3.91 -17.45 -30.40
N VAL A 297 4.60 -18.12 -29.49
CA VAL A 297 5.72 -19.04 -29.82
C VAL A 297 5.46 -20.46 -29.31
N PRO A 298 6.23 -21.48 -29.76
CA PRO A 298 6.11 -22.83 -29.21
C PRO A 298 6.51 -22.88 -27.72
N SER A 299 5.71 -23.58 -26.92
CA SER A 299 5.85 -23.63 -25.45
C SER A 299 6.92 -24.58 -24.91
N SER A 300 7.69 -25.25 -25.77
CA SER A 300 8.73 -26.20 -25.35
C SER A 300 9.84 -26.38 -26.38
N TYR A 301 11.07 -26.55 -25.88
CA TYR A 301 12.24 -26.95 -26.68
C TYR A 301 12.40 -28.48 -26.83
N THR A 302 11.63 -29.28 -26.08
CA THR A 302 11.76 -30.74 -26.11
C THR A 302 11.48 -31.28 -27.51
N GLY A 303 12.46 -31.99 -28.08
CA GLY A 303 12.38 -32.51 -29.45
C GLY A 303 12.56 -31.45 -30.56
N LYS A 304 13.04 -30.25 -30.22
CA LYS A 304 13.24 -29.12 -31.15
C LYS A 304 14.72 -28.75 -31.35
N ALA A 305 15.63 -29.68 -31.04
CA ALA A 305 17.05 -29.48 -31.26
C ALA A 305 17.33 -29.11 -32.72
N LEU A 306 18.22 -28.13 -32.92
CA LEU A 306 18.70 -27.64 -34.22
C LEU A 306 17.64 -26.99 -35.15
N LYS A 307 16.37 -26.87 -34.72
CA LYS A 307 15.36 -26.13 -35.49
C LYS A 307 15.69 -24.65 -35.57
N SER A 308 15.27 -24.00 -36.65
CA SER A 308 15.28 -22.53 -36.76
C SER A 308 13.93 -21.94 -36.35
N VAL A 309 13.92 -20.65 -35.99
CA VAL A 309 12.68 -19.90 -35.74
C VAL A 309 12.26 -19.20 -37.02
N ARG A 310 10.98 -19.26 -37.37
CA ARG A 310 10.37 -18.48 -38.46
C ARG A 310 8.96 -18.01 -38.10
N VAL A 311 8.43 -17.07 -38.88
CA VAL A 311 6.99 -16.72 -38.85
C VAL A 311 6.19 -17.86 -39.47
N LYS A 312 5.06 -18.20 -38.86
CA LYS A 312 4.11 -19.19 -39.39
C LYS A 312 3.56 -18.75 -40.74
N SER A 313 3.13 -19.71 -41.58
CA SER A 313 2.51 -19.40 -42.87
C SER A 313 1.17 -18.66 -42.77
N ASP A 314 0.52 -18.68 -41.60
CA ASP A 314 -0.70 -17.93 -41.32
C ASP A 314 -0.45 -16.55 -40.68
N GLU A 315 0.82 -16.17 -40.49
CA GLU A 315 1.25 -14.89 -39.93
C GLU A 315 0.79 -14.64 -38.47
N THR A 316 0.34 -15.67 -37.74
CA THR A 316 -0.21 -15.53 -36.39
C THR A 316 0.81 -15.69 -35.26
N GLY A 317 2.07 -15.97 -35.58
CA GLY A 317 3.12 -16.15 -34.59
C GLY A 317 4.39 -16.79 -35.15
N LEU A 318 5.21 -17.33 -34.25
CA LEU A 318 6.46 -17.99 -34.59
C LEU A 318 6.35 -19.52 -34.44
N GLU A 319 7.20 -20.24 -35.15
CA GLU A 319 7.33 -21.69 -35.02
C GLU A 319 8.79 -22.15 -35.12
N PHE A 320 9.06 -23.32 -34.53
CA PHE A 320 10.30 -24.06 -34.76
C PHE A 320 10.16 -24.91 -36.02
N TYR A 321 10.96 -24.60 -37.03
CA TYR A 321 10.88 -25.18 -38.36
C TYR A 321 12.23 -25.79 -38.77
N ASP A 322 12.17 -26.80 -39.65
CA ASP A 322 13.30 -27.43 -40.31
C ASP A 322 13.72 -26.65 -41.57
N PRO A 323 14.83 -25.89 -41.56
CA PRO A 323 15.25 -25.15 -42.74
C PRO A 323 15.40 -26.05 -43.97
N PRO A 324 14.98 -25.58 -45.16
CA PRO A 324 15.18 -26.33 -46.40
C PRO A 324 16.67 -26.49 -46.69
N TYR A 325 16.99 -27.58 -47.37
CA TYR A 325 18.32 -27.89 -47.87
C TYR A 325 18.19 -28.52 -49.26
N ASP A 326 18.49 -27.74 -50.30
CA ASP A 326 18.40 -28.20 -51.68
C ASP A 326 19.78 -28.62 -52.21
N VAL A 327 19.83 -29.77 -52.89
CA VAL A 327 21.00 -30.22 -53.65
C VAL A 327 20.69 -30.16 -55.13
N GLY A 328 21.23 -29.14 -55.80
CA GLY A 328 21.14 -28.99 -57.24
C GLY A 328 22.28 -29.70 -57.99
N GLY A 329 21.97 -30.20 -59.19
CA GLY A 329 22.95 -30.73 -60.12
C GLY A 329 22.54 -30.47 -61.56
N THR A 330 23.53 -30.25 -62.43
CA THR A 330 23.32 -30.17 -63.89
C THR A 330 24.35 -31.04 -64.59
N TYR A 331 23.94 -31.68 -65.68
CA TYR A 331 24.80 -32.46 -66.55
C TYR A 331 24.44 -32.15 -68.01
N ASN A 332 25.38 -31.56 -68.74
CA ASN A 332 25.17 -31.17 -70.12
C ASN A 332 25.49 -32.34 -71.06
N GLY A 333 24.67 -32.51 -72.09
CA GLY A 333 24.74 -33.65 -73.01
C GLY A 333 24.23 -34.96 -72.41
N ALA A 334 24.39 -36.05 -73.15
CA ALA A 334 23.96 -37.38 -72.73
C ALA A 334 24.94 -37.99 -71.70
N PRO A 335 24.48 -38.46 -70.53
CA PRO A 335 25.35 -39.09 -69.53
C PRO A 335 26.01 -40.37 -70.05
N ALA A 336 27.30 -40.54 -69.76
CA ALA A 336 27.98 -41.82 -69.98
C ALA A 336 27.46 -42.89 -69.00
N ALA A 337 27.71 -44.16 -69.33
CA ALA A 337 27.36 -45.29 -68.47
C ALA A 337 27.96 -45.14 -67.08
N SER A 338 27.13 -45.28 -66.04
CA SER A 338 27.54 -45.11 -64.63
C SER A 338 28.17 -43.75 -64.29
N ALA A 339 27.92 -42.71 -65.11
CA ALA A 339 28.41 -41.36 -64.83
C ALA A 339 27.86 -40.85 -63.49
N VAL A 340 28.73 -40.23 -62.68
CA VAL A 340 28.34 -39.62 -61.40
C VAL A 340 27.99 -38.16 -61.67
N LEU A 341 26.70 -37.83 -61.62
CA LEU A 341 26.19 -36.48 -61.89
C LEU A 341 26.46 -35.53 -60.72
N VAL A 342 26.37 -36.03 -59.49
CA VAL A 342 26.69 -35.29 -58.26
C VAL A 342 27.48 -36.19 -57.34
N ARG A 343 28.50 -35.61 -56.67
CA ARG A 343 29.22 -36.22 -55.56
C ARG A 343 29.39 -35.17 -54.46
N LEU A 344 28.50 -35.21 -53.46
CA LEU A 344 28.46 -34.22 -52.40
C LEU A 344 28.70 -34.86 -51.03
N PRO A 345 29.84 -34.58 -50.36
CA PRO A 345 29.97 -34.86 -48.94
C PRO A 345 29.18 -33.82 -48.14
N PHE A 346 28.26 -34.26 -47.27
CA PHE A 346 27.50 -33.34 -46.44
C PHE A 346 28.33 -32.84 -45.25
N PRO A 347 28.44 -31.51 -45.02
CA PRO A 347 29.14 -30.98 -43.86
C PRO A 347 28.30 -30.99 -42.57
N ARG A 348 27.03 -31.41 -42.64
CA ARG A 348 26.05 -31.41 -41.54
C ARG A 348 24.97 -32.45 -41.81
N GLN A 349 24.12 -32.72 -40.82
CA GLN A 349 22.96 -33.58 -41.04
C GLN A 349 22.03 -32.99 -42.10
N VAL A 350 21.55 -33.83 -43.02
CA VAL A 350 20.51 -33.50 -44.00
C VAL A 350 19.52 -34.65 -44.07
N ILE A 351 18.24 -34.35 -44.08
CA ILE A 351 17.15 -35.32 -44.12
C ILE A 351 16.40 -35.16 -45.43
N PHE A 352 16.32 -36.24 -46.21
CA PHE A 352 15.48 -36.30 -47.40
C PHE A 352 14.18 -37.06 -47.08
N PRO A 353 13.00 -36.51 -47.41
CA PRO A 353 11.73 -37.14 -47.10
C PRO A 353 11.48 -38.38 -47.97
N ALA A 354 10.63 -39.29 -47.50
CA ALA A 354 10.11 -40.37 -48.33
C ALA A 354 9.46 -39.80 -49.61
N GLY A 355 9.67 -40.46 -50.74
CA GLY A 355 9.26 -40.02 -52.07
C GLY A 355 10.04 -38.82 -52.61
N LEU A 356 11.00 -38.25 -51.85
CA LEU A 356 11.75 -37.05 -52.24
C LEU A 356 10.80 -35.90 -52.66
N THR A 357 9.72 -35.73 -51.91
CA THR A 357 8.69 -34.72 -52.18
C THR A 357 9.32 -33.33 -52.32
N ASN A 358 8.74 -32.50 -53.18
CA ASN A 358 9.25 -31.18 -53.59
C ASN A 358 10.54 -31.16 -54.42
N SER A 359 11.20 -32.30 -54.65
CA SER A 359 12.29 -32.37 -55.62
C SER A 359 11.76 -32.06 -57.03
N ARG A 360 12.63 -31.49 -57.87
CA ARG A 360 12.33 -31.09 -59.25
C ARG A 360 13.45 -31.54 -60.17
N GLY A 361 13.11 -31.87 -61.40
CA GLY A 361 14.10 -32.16 -62.43
C GLY A 361 13.57 -31.87 -63.82
N THR A 362 14.49 -31.77 -64.77
CA THR A 362 14.22 -31.50 -66.17
C THR A 362 15.31 -32.12 -67.03
N ALA A 363 14.99 -32.39 -68.29
CA ALA A 363 15.94 -32.73 -69.33
C ALA A 363 15.69 -31.87 -70.58
N GLY A 364 16.75 -31.47 -71.27
CA GLY A 364 16.64 -30.74 -72.54
C GLY A 364 16.21 -31.63 -73.70
N THR A 365 16.54 -32.92 -73.65
CA THR A 365 16.06 -33.93 -74.60
C THR A 365 15.42 -35.10 -73.86
N ALA A 366 14.24 -35.55 -74.29
CA ALA A 366 13.52 -36.64 -73.64
C ALA A 366 14.23 -38.00 -73.80
N ALA A 367 14.03 -38.88 -72.82
CA ALA A 367 14.47 -40.27 -72.93
C ALA A 367 13.59 -41.05 -73.92
N THR A 368 14.17 -41.95 -74.72
CA THR A 368 13.41 -42.89 -75.55
C THR A 368 12.89 -44.09 -74.77
N ALA A 369 13.58 -44.48 -73.70
CA ALA A 369 13.18 -45.52 -72.78
C ALA A 369 13.20 -45.03 -71.33
N GLN A 370 12.55 -45.77 -70.42
CA GLN A 370 12.65 -45.46 -69.00
C GLN A 370 14.12 -45.49 -68.56
N THR A 371 14.56 -44.40 -67.94
CA THR A 371 15.95 -44.20 -67.51
C THR A 371 15.97 -43.82 -66.04
N ASP A 372 16.60 -44.66 -65.23
CA ASP A 372 16.66 -44.53 -63.78
C ASP A 372 18.06 -44.11 -63.33
N PHE A 373 18.16 -42.94 -62.71
CA PHE A 373 19.37 -42.49 -62.02
C PHE A 373 19.30 -42.94 -60.56
N ASP A 374 20.35 -43.63 -60.12
CA ASP A 374 20.46 -44.14 -58.76
C ASP A 374 20.91 -43.03 -57.81
N ILE A 375 20.13 -42.77 -56.76
CA ILE A 375 20.46 -41.83 -55.69
C ILE A 375 21.04 -42.65 -54.55
N GLN A 376 22.32 -42.42 -54.25
CA GLN A 376 23.08 -43.25 -53.34
C GLN A 376 23.52 -42.49 -52.08
N LYS A 377 23.52 -43.20 -50.95
CA LYS A 377 24.20 -42.83 -49.71
C LYS A 377 25.41 -43.71 -49.53
N ASN A 378 26.61 -43.13 -49.50
CA ASN A 378 27.88 -43.86 -49.31
C ASN A 378 28.04 -45.06 -50.27
N GLY A 379 27.47 -44.95 -51.48
CA GLY A 379 27.50 -46.00 -52.50
C GLY A 379 26.33 -46.99 -52.47
N ALA A 380 25.48 -46.97 -51.44
CA ALA A 380 24.27 -47.78 -51.37
C ALA A 380 23.07 -47.01 -51.93
N SER A 381 22.24 -47.65 -52.76
CA SER A 381 21.02 -47.05 -53.30
C SER A 381 20.03 -46.72 -52.17
N VAL A 382 19.53 -45.49 -52.17
CA VAL A 382 18.51 -44.98 -51.23
C VAL A 382 17.32 -44.33 -51.93
N GLY A 383 17.42 -44.09 -53.24
CA GLY A 383 16.35 -43.54 -54.04
C GLY A 383 16.63 -43.58 -55.53
N THR A 384 15.69 -43.10 -56.33
CA THR A 384 15.77 -43.10 -57.79
C THR A 384 15.21 -41.79 -58.34
N MET A 385 15.89 -41.21 -59.31
CA MET A 385 15.34 -40.18 -60.19
C MET A 385 15.06 -40.82 -61.55
N ARG A 386 13.78 -40.97 -61.89
CA ARG A 386 13.31 -41.75 -63.04
C ARG A 386 12.72 -40.86 -64.12
N PHE A 387 13.31 -40.89 -65.31
CA PHE A 387 12.69 -40.37 -66.53
C PHE A 387 11.92 -41.50 -67.21
N ALA A 388 10.62 -41.34 -67.39
CA ALA A 388 9.84 -42.26 -68.22
C ALA A 388 10.14 -42.02 -69.71
N ALA A 389 9.83 -43.01 -70.56
CA ALA A 389 9.91 -42.82 -72.00
C ALA A 389 9.10 -41.59 -72.45
N SER A 390 9.67 -40.78 -73.32
CA SER A 390 9.15 -39.49 -73.82
C SER A 390 8.95 -38.40 -72.75
N ALA A 391 9.34 -38.62 -71.49
CA ALA A 391 9.23 -37.61 -70.45
C ALA A 391 10.49 -36.74 -70.35
N MET A 392 10.27 -35.44 -70.17
CA MET A 392 11.33 -34.45 -69.87
C MET A 392 11.40 -34.10 -68.38
N THR A 393 10.45 -34.58 -67.57
CA THR A 393 10.41 -34.36 -66.12
C THR A 393 10.51 -35.70 -65.41
N PRO A 394 11.42 -35.86 -64.45
CA PRO A 394 11.55 -37.11 -63.74
C PRO A 394 10.54 -37.23 -62.60
N THR A 395 10.26 -38.48 -62.24
CA THR A 395 9.65 -38.85 -60.96
C THR A 395 10.75 -39.20 -59.96
N PHE A 396 10.57 -38.82 -58.71
CA PHE A 396 11.52 -39.15 -57.65
C PHE A 396 10.93 -40.21 -56.73
N ILE A 397 11.75 -41.18 -56.35
CA ILE A 397 11.35 -42.34 -55.56
C ILE A 397 12.33 -42.48 -54.40
N MET A 398 11.82 -42.63 -53.19
CA MET A 398 12.59 -42.93 -51.99
C MET A 398 11.66 -43.62 -51.00
N ALA A 399 11.92 -44.87 -50.64
CA ALA A 399 10.94 -45.69 -49.91
C ALA A 399 10.65 -45.17 -48.50
N SER A 400 11.66 -44.59 -47.85
CA SER A 400 11.56 -44.05 -46.50
C SER A 400 12.40 -42.79 -46.37
N GLN A 401 12.08 -41.95 -45.38
CA GLN A 401 12.93 -40.82 -45.01
C GLN A 401 14.38 -41.31 -44.79
N THR A 402 15.33 -40.62 -45.40
CA THR A 402 16.75 -40.97 -45.35
C THR A 402 17.54 -39.81 -44.76
N THR A 403 18.24 -40.07 -43.66
CA THR A 403 19.12 -39.10 -43.00
C THR A 403 20.56 -39.33 -43.44
N PHE A 404 21.21 -38.27 -43.90
CA PHE A 404 22.65 -38.17 -44.12
C PHE A 404 23.26 -37.44 -42.94
N ALA A 405 24.24 -38.04 -42.25
CA ALA A 405 25.01 -37.38 -41.22
C ALA A 405 26.15 -36.54 -41.84
N ALA A 406 26.82 -35.72 -41.02
CA ALA A 406 28.03 -35.05 -41.45
C ALA A 406 29.08 -36.08 -41.89
N GLY A 407 29.66 -35.90 -43.08
CA GLY A 407 30.61 -36.80 -43.71
C GLY A 407 29.99 -37.82 -44.67
N ASP A 408 28.68 -38.09 -44.60
CA ASP A 408 28.02 -38.97 -45.56
C ASP A 408 28.05 -38.36 -46.97
N ILE A 409 28.24 -39.19 -47.98
CA ILE A 409 28.37 -38.78 -49.38
C ILE A 409 27.09 -39.15 -50.13
N LEU A 410 26.42 -38.13 -50.68
CA LEU A 410 25.36 -38.29 -51.68
C LEU A 410 25.97 -38.44 -53.07
N ARG A 411 25.48 -39.43 -53.82
CA ARG A 411 25.75 -39.53 -55.26
C ARG A 411 24.45 -39.65 -56.05
N VAL A 412 24.44 -39.09 -57.25
CA VAL A 412 23.43 -39.38 -58.27
C VAL A 412 24.16 -40.00 -59.45
N VAL A 413 23.80 -41.23 -59.83
CA VAL A 413 24.57 -42.05 -60.77
C VAL A 413 23.67 -42.45 -61.94
N ALA A 414 24.13 -42.21 -63.17
CA ALA A 414 23.46 -42.67 -64.38
C ALA A 414 23.43 -44.20 -64.44
N PRO A 415 22.45 -44.82 -65.13
CA PRO A 415 22.40 -46.27 -65.23
C PRO A 415 23.61 -46.82 -66.00
N ALA A 416 23.93 -48.10 -65.76
CA ALA A 416 25.01 -48.79 -66.48
C ALA A 416 24.76 -48.89 -67.99
N THR A 417 23.49 -48.80 -68.40
CA THR A 417 23.08 -48.68 -69.80
C THR A 417 22.24 -47.40 -69.92
N PRO A 418 22.87 -46.25 -70.22
CA PRO A 418 22.16 -44.98 -70.36
C PRO A 418 21.33 -44.98 -71.64
N ASP A 419 20.21 -44.26 -71.59
CA ASP A 419 19.44 -43.93 -72.79
C ASP A 419 20.26 -43.00 -73.69
N ALA A 420 20.29 -43.31 -74.98
CA ALA A 420 21.17 -42.64 -75.94
C ALA A 420 20.72 -41.22 -76.28
N THR A 421 19.48 -40.83 -75.96
CA THR A 421 18.91 -39.54 -76.35
C THR A 421 18.70 -38.60 -75.16
N LEU A 422 18.48 -39.13 -73.96
CA LEU A 422 18.31 -38.32 -72.75
C LEU A 422 19.54 -37.46 -72.49
N ALA A 423 19.38 -36.14 -72.54
CA ALA A 423 20.47 -35.19 -72.43
C ALA A 423 20.05 -33.90 -71.71
N ASP A 424 21.05 -33.14 -71.26
CA ASP A 424 20.90 -31.82 -70.63
C ASP A 424 20.03 -31.87 -69.37
N ILE A 425 20.47 -32.68 -68.41
CA ILE A 425 19.73 -33.01 -67.20
C ILE A 425 20.00 -31.95 -66.14
N GLY A 426 18.95 -31.34 -65.60
CA GLY A 426 18.99 -30.51 -64.40
C GLY A 426 18.09 -31.07 -63.32
N PHE A 427 18.53 -31.03 -62.06
CA PHE A 427 17.70 -31.47 -60.93
C PHE A 427 18.02 -30.70 -59.65
N SER A 428 17.05 -30.68 -58.74
CA SER A 428 17.15 -30.20 -57.37
C SER A 428 16.48 -31.21 -56.44
N LEU A 429 17.24 -31.81 -55.55
CA LEU A 429 16.74 -32.69 -54.50
C LEU A 429 16.40 -31.85 -53.27
N ALA A 430 15.16 -31.91 -52.82
CA ALA A 430 14.67 -31.13 -51.68
C ALA A 430 14.79 -31.95 -50.38
N GLY A 431 15.57 -31.43 -49.43
CA GLY A 431 15.70 -31.96 -48.08
C GLY A 431 15.56 -30.88 -47.02
N THR A 432 15.83 -31.24 -45.76
CA THR A 432 15.88 -30.32 -44.62
C THR A 432 17.13 -30.55 -43.77
N ARG A 433 17.50 -29.58 -42.92
CA ARG A 433 18.70 -29.66 -42.05
C ARG A 433 18.43 -29.31 -40.59
#